data_AF-A0A3C0C6L5-F1
#
_entry.id   AF-A0A3C0C6L5-F1
#
_cell.length_a   1.000
_cell.length_b   1.000
_cell.length_c   1.000
_cell.angle_alpha   90.00
_cell.angle_beta   90.00
_cell.angle_gamma   90.00
#
_symmetry.space_group_name_H-M   'P 1'
#
loop_
_entity.id
_entity.type
_entity.pdbx_description
1 polymer ?
#
loop_
_entity_poly.entity_id
_entity_poly.type
_entity_poly.pdbx_seq_one_letter_code
_entity_poly.pdbx_strand_id
1 'polypeptide(L)' 'MTKFIFVTGGVVSSLGKGITAASLGVLLKRRGYRV' A
#
# COMPACT_ATOMS: atom_id res chain seq x y z
N MET A 1 4.65 -18.31 0.60
CA MET A 1 4.61 -17.65 -0.72
C MET A 1 4.38 -16.16 -0.51
N THR A 2 5.27 -15.32 -1.02
CA THR A 2 5.19 -13.86 -0.84
C THR A 2 4.19 -13.28 -1.85
N LYS A 3 3.28 -12.41 -1.38
CA LYS A 3 2.31 -11.72 -2.24
C LYS A 3 2.81 -10.30 -2.54
N PHE A 4 2.71 -9.88 -3.79
CA PHE A 4 3.12 -8.54 -4.23
C PHE A 4 1.89 -7.69 -4.55
N ILE A 5 1.90 -6.44 -4.11
CA ILE A 5 0.85 -5.45 -4.37
C ILE A 5 1.52 -4.29 -5.10
N PHE A 6 1.11 -4.04 -6.35
CA PHE A 6 1.62 -2.92 -7.13
C PHE A 6 0.67 -1.73 -7.01
N VAL A 7 1.17 -0.65 -6.41
CA VAL A 7 0.43 0.62 -6.32
C VAL A 7 0.85 1.48 -7.50
N THR A 8 0.06 1.46 -8.57
CA THR A 8 0.19 2.38 -9.70
C THR A 8 -0.69 3.60 -9.47
N GLY A 9 -0.47 4.68 -10.22
CA GLY A 9 -1.48 5.73 -10.27
C GLY A 9 -1.25 6.72 -11.39
N GLY A 10 -2.23 6.78 -12.29
CA GLY A 10 -2.32 7.72 -13.39
C GLY A 10 -2.92 9.05 -12.94
N VAL A 11 -2.85 10.03 -13.83
CA VAL A 11 -3.38 11.40 -13.68
C VAL A 11 -2.41 12.41 -13.04
N VAL A 12 -2.22 12.46 -11.71
CA VAL A 12 -1.40 13.53 -11.08
C VAL A 12 -0.47 12.98 -9.99
N SER A 13 0.75 13.55 -9.91
CA SER A 13 1.66 13.38 -8.77
C SER A 13 1.13 14.16 -7.56
N SER A 14 1.27 13.63 -6.33
CA SER A 14 0.75 14.20 -5.06
C SER A 14 -0.68 13.84 -4.60
N LEU A 15 -1.39 12.93 -5.29
CA LEU A 15 -2.71 12.39 -4.84
C LEU A 15 -2.67 11.50 -3.58
N GLY A 16 -1.54 11.45 -2.88
CA GLY A 16 -1.42 10.65 -1.65
C GLY A 16 -1.13 9.16 -1.87
N LYS A 17 -0.68 8.73 -3.05
CA LYS A 17 -0.33 7.32 -3.36
C LYS A 17 0.60 6.68 -2.31
N GLY A 18 1.59 7.44 -1.82
CA GLY A 18 2.49 6.99 -0.76
C GLY A 18 1.79 6.83 0.60
N ILE A 19 0.90 7.77 0.96
CA ILE A 19 0.13 7.73 2.21
C ILE A 19 -0.86 6.56 2.19
N THR A 20 -1.50 6.31 1.04
CA THR A 20 -2.39 5.17 0.85
C THR A 20 -1.63 3.84 0.95
N ALA A 21 -0.46 3.72 0.32
CA ALA A 21 0.38 2.53 0.42
C ALA A 21 0.86 2.28 1.86
N ALA A 22 1.30 3.32 2.57
CA ALA A 22 1.71 3.22 3.97
C ALA A 22 0.56 2.80 4.89
N SER A 23 -0.62 3.40 4.71
CA SER A 23 -1.82 3.06 5.49
C SER A 23 -2.27 1.62 5.22
N LEU A 24 -2.18 1.16 3.96
CA LEU A 24 -2.47 -0.23 3.58
C LEU A 24 -1.51 -1.21 4.29
N GLY A 25 -0.21 -0.88 4.36
CA GLY A 25 0.77 -1.66 5.11
C GLY A 25 0.43 -1.79 6.60
N VAL A 26 0.01 -0.70 7.25
CA VAL A 26 -0.42 -0.73 8.66
C VAL A 26 -1.63 -1.65 8.86
N LEU A 27 -2.63 -1.58 7.98
CA LEU A 27 -3.83 -2.42 8.05
C LEU A 27 -3.50 -3.91 7.86
N LEU A 28 -2.63 -4.23 6.90
CA LEU A 28 -2.20 -5.61 6.65
C LEU A 28 -1.39 -6.16 7.84
N LYS A 29 -0.50 -5.35 8.42
CA LYS A 29 0.24 -5.71 9.64
C LYS A 29 -0.71 -5.96 10.82
N ARG A 30 -1.75 -5.12 11.00
CA ARG A 30 -2.78 -5.31 12.04
C ARG A 30 -3.60 -6.58 11.85
N ARG A 31 -3.77 -7.05 10.63
CA ARG A 31 -4.41 -8.35 10.33
C ARG A 31 -3.50 -9.56 10.51
N GLY A 32 -2.27 -9.37 11.00
CA GLY A 32 -1.31 -10.44 11.23
C GLY A 32 -0.54 -10.87 9.98
N TYR A 33 -0.65 -10.12 8.88
CA TYR A 33 0.19 -10.37 7.71
C TYR A 33 1.58 -9.78 7.91
N ARG A 34 2.60 -10.54 7.51
CA ARG A 34 3.97 -10.07 7.40
C ARG A 34 4.10 -9.30 6.08
N VAL A 35 3.92 -7.98 6.16
CA VAL A 35 4.07 -7.00 5.07
C VAL A 35 5.31 -6.15 5.24
#